data_AF-A0A518D302-F1
#
_entry.id   AF-A0A518D302-F1
#
_cell.length_a   1.000
_cell.length_b   1.000
_cell.length_c   1.000
_cell.angle_alpha   90.00
_cell.angle_beta   90.00
_cell.angle_gamma   90.00
#
_symmetry.space_group_name_H-M   'P 1'
#
loop_
_entity.id
_entity.type
_entity.pdbx_description
1 polymer ?
#
loop_
_entity_poly.entity_id
_entity_poly.type
_entity_poly.pdbx_seq_one_letter_code
_entity_poly.pdbx_strand_id
1 'polypeptide(L)'
;MAITELTDAAIESCWRQWEALGGHGSSHGLEPCQSLVDPEALIVLSSVLEAFDPRLGERLAWWAAVGAQHTSVQRVRTIAASLPAPESNAWRVFASNAAAFGTGSWKAHAQGEHVSAAFGGNGERAAASLVRAPSLMVRLRYAFGVNSKSDLLALLIGSDGQRITAKEASRHLACSESTAKRAANDMARSGLIRSNSQQPIQYWTESQHWREVLELDAPSDRGVPRWRPWCRIAPFLVHATSWERSVWPSDYLRASAARSLFDTYRSDLESAGLDLPDPARARGEAFTAAFATLLLDVAAWYRAG
;
A
#
# COMPACT_ATOMS: atom_id res chain seq x y z
N MET A 1 9.30 14.83 -16.80
CA MET A 1 7.94 14.50 -17.31
C MET A 1 7.45 13.18 -16.74
N ALA A 2 8.10 12.04 -17.02
CA ALA A 2 7.65 10.72 -16.52
C ALA A 2 7.55 10.63 -14.98
N ILE A 3 8.49 11.22 -14.22
CA ILE A 3 8.38 11.20 -12.74
C ILE A 3 7.20 12.04 -12.24
N THR A 4 6.89 13.15 -12.90
CA THR A 4 5.79 14.04 -12.54
C THR A 4 4.48 13.29 -12.72
N GLU A 5 4.33 12.66 -13.89
CA GLU A 5 3.19 11.81 -14.22
C GLU A 5 3.00 10.67 -13.20
N LEU A 6 4.09 10.01 -12.81
CA LEU A 6 4.07 8.96 -11.80
C LEU A 6 3.67 9.50 -10.41
N THR A 7 4.16 10.69 -10.04
CA THR A 7 3.84 11.32 -8.75
C THR A 7 2.36 11.72 -8.71
N ASP A 8 1.85 12.33 -9.77
CA ASP A 8 0.45 12.74 -9.90
C ASP A 8 -0.47 11.53 -9.86
N ALA A 9 -0.14 10.45 -10.58
CA ALA A 9 -0.87 9.19 -10.53
C ALA A 9 -0.90 8.57 -9.11
N ALA A 10 0.20 8.65 -8.37
CA ALA A 10 0.27 8.16 -7.00
C ALA A 10 -0.58 9.01 -6.04
N ILE A 11 -0.62 10.33 -6.22
CA ILE A 11 -1.47 11.25 -5.45
C ILE A 11 -2.95 10.95 -5.74
N GLU A 12 -3.34 10.83 -7.01
CA GLU A 12 -4.70 10.43 -7.41
C GLU A 12 -5.10 9.09 -6.76
N SER A 13 -4.20 8.11 -6.78
CA SER A 13 -4.44 6.81 -6.16
C SER A 13 -4.62 6.92 -4.65
N CYS A 14 -3.81 7.73 -3.96
CA CYS A 14 -3.98 7.99 -2.52
C CYS A 14 -5.36 8.60 -2.22
N TRP A 15 -5.80 9.58 -3.02
CA TRP A 15 -7.12 10.19 -2.87
C TRP A 15 -8.26 9.18 -3.02
N ARG A 16 -8.23 8.36 -4.08
CA ARG A 16 -9.24 7.31 -4.28
C ARG A 16 -9.28 6.32 -3.13
N GLN A 17 -8.12 5.93 -2.61
CA GLN A 17 -8.04 5.00 -1.47
C GLN A 17 -8.55 5.64 -0.17
N TRP A 18 -8.21 6.90 0.11
CA TRP A 18 -8.75 7.62 1.27
C TRP A 18 -10.27 7.75 1.22
N GLU A 19 -10.84 8.05 0.05
CA GLU A 19 -12.28 8.07 -0.14
C GLU A 19 -12.94 6.71 0.00
N ALA A 20 -12.27 5.66 -0.44
CA ALA A 20 -12.76 4.30 -0.27
C ALA A 20 -12.87 3.89 1.21
N LEU A 21 -12.05 4.51 2.08
CA LEU A 21 -12.14 4.38 3.54
C LEU A 21 -13.17 5.35 4.18
N GLY A 22 -13.86 6.17 3.39
CA GLY A 22 -14.84 7.15 3.86
C GLY A 22 -14.27 8.54 4.15
N GLY A 23 -13.02 8.81 3.79
CA GLY A 23 -12.49 10.16 3.81
C GLY A 23 -13.24 11.04 2.81
N HIS A 24 -13.63 12.25 3.20
CA HIS A 24 -14.15 13.23 2.25
C HIS A 24 -12.99 13.92 1.54
N GLY A 25 -13.07 14.11 0.22
CA GLY A 25 -11.93 14.53 -0.57
C GLY A 25 -12.27 15.10 -1.94
N SER A 26 -11.24 15.62 -2.61
CA SER A 26 -11.33 16.34 -3.88
C SER A 26 -11.45 15.42 -5.11
N SER A 27 -11.80 14.13 -4.97
CA SER A 27 -11.85 13.20 -6.11
C SER A 27 -13.07 13.40 -7.01
N HIS A 28 -13.69 14.58 -6.98
CA HIS A 28 -14.77 14.92 -7.89
C HIS A 28 -14.30 14.68 -9.34
N GLY A 29 -14.88 13.66 -9.98
CA GLY A 29 -14.56 13.25 -11.34
C GLY A 29 -13.53 12.11 -11.48
N LEU A 30 -12.96 11.58 -10.39
CA LEU A 30 -12.16 10.37 -10.45
C LEU A 30 -13.05 9.12 -10.37
N GLU A 31 -12.66 8.07 -11.10
CA GLU A 31 -13.28 6.76 -10.94
C GLU A 31 -13.04 6.21 -9.51
N PRO A 32 -14.00 5.48 -8.92
CA PRO A 32 -13.83 4.86 -7.61
C PRO A 32 -12.66 3.88 -7.56
N CYS A 33 -12.01 3.75 -6.40
CA CYS A 33 -11.01 2.72 -6.14
C CYS A 33 -11.60 1.32 -6.35
N GLN A 34 -10.89 0.46 -7.09
CA GLN A 34 -11.34 -0.91 -7.40
C GLN A 34 -10.48 -1.98 -6.70
N SER A 35 -9.39 -1.56 -6.07
CA SER A 35 -8.46 -2.43 -5.39
C SER A 35 -8.57 -2.32 -3.88
N LEU A 36 -8.06 -3.33 -3.18
CA LEU A 36 -7.96 -3.32 -1.73
C LEU A 36 -7.07 -2.17 -1.27
N VAL A 37 -7.52 -1.44 -0.25
CA VAL A 37 -6.72 -0.44 0.43
C VAL A 37 -5.81 -1.14 1.46
N ASP A 38 -4.50 -0.98 1.31
CA ASP A 38 -3.52 -1.31 2.33
C ASP A 38 -3.25 -0.05 3.18
N PRO A 39 -3.85 0.08 4.37
CA PRO A 39 -3.80 1.34 5.12
C PRO A 39 -2.37 1.71 5.53
N GLU A 40 -1.49 0.75 5.78
CA GLU A 40 -0.10 1.05 6.12
C GLU A 40 0.71 1.55 4.94
N ALA A 41 0.53 0.96 3.76
CA ALA A 41 1.15 1.48 2.54
C ALA A 41 0.61 2.87 2.20
N LEU A 42 -0.69 3.09 2.35
CA LEU A 42 -1.35 4.37 2.12
C LEU A 42 -0.84 5.46 3.08
N ILE A 43 -0.67 5.14 4.37
CA ILE A 43 -0.09 6.08 5.35
C ILE A 43 1.34 6.45 4.97
N VAL A 44 2.19 5.46 4.70
CA VAL A 44 3.60 5.69 4.38
C VAL A 44 3.72 6.52 3.10
N LEU A 45 2.97 6.17 2.06
CA LEU A 45 2.98 6.86 0.78
C LEU A 45 2.46 8.29 0.92
N SER A 46 1.32 8.49 1.58
CA SER A 46 0.74 9.82 1.81
C SER A 46 1.67 10.71 2.62
N SER A 47 2.41 10.15 3.59
CA SER A 47 3.36 10.92 4.42
C SER A 47 4.53 11.47 3.59
N VAL A 48 4.94 10.75 2.54
CA VAL A 48 5.97 11.23 1.62
C VAL A 48 5.39 12.21 0.60
N LEU A 49 4.19 11.91 0.09
CA LEU A 49 3.53 12.70 -0.93
C LEU A 49 2.93 14.03 -0.42
N GLU A 50 2.82 14.22 0.90
CA GLU A 50 2.43 15.49 1.52
C GLU A 50 3.28 16.68 1.05
N ALA A 51 4.56 16.45 0.74
CA ALA A 51 5.45 17.47 0.19
C ALA A 51 5.04 17.95 -1.22
N PHE A 52 4.18 17.20 -1.92
CA PHE A 52 3.66 17.50 -3.25
C PHE A 52 2.17 17.88 -3.23
N ASP A 53 1.38 17.26 -2.34
CA ASP A 53 -0.02 17.63 -2.06
C ASP A 53 -0.26 17.71 -0.53
N PRO A 54 -0.14 18.91 0.07
CA PRO A 54 -0.27 19.09 1.52
C PRO A 54 -1.62 18.63 2.10
N ARG A 55 -2.67 18.55 1.28
CA ARG A 55 -4.00 18.09 1.70
C ARG A 55 -4.01 16.61 2.12
N LEU A 56 -3.01 15.82 1.69
CA LEU A 56 -2.82 14.45 2.18
C LEU A 56 -2.50 14.41 3.69
N GLY A 57 -1.87 15.45 4.23
CA GLY A 57 -1.62 15.61 5.66
C GLY A 57 -2.92 15.66 6.48
N GLU A 58 -3.96 16.30 5.95
CA GLU A 58 -5.29 16.31 6.57
C GLU A 58 -5.92 14.91 6.61
N ARG A 59 -5.76 14.13 5.53
CA ARG A 59 -6.26 12.74 5.47
C ARG A 59 -5.51 11.82 6.43
N LEU A 60 -4.19 12.02 6.57
CA LEU A 60 -3.39 11.33 7.58
C LEU A 60 -3.86 11.68 9.01
N ALA A 61 -4.12 12.95 9.30
CA ALA A 61 -4.62 13.39 10.60
C ALA A 61 -6.02 12.82 10.90
N TRP A 62 -6.93 12.82 9.91
CA TRP A 62 -8.23 12.17 10.01
C TRP A 62 -8.09 10.68 10.34
N TRP A 63 -7.29 9.94 9.55
CA TRP A 63 -7.10 8.51 9.77
C TRP A 63 -6.44 8.21 11.12
N ALA A 64 -5.54 9.08 11.57
CA ALA A 64 -4.94 8.98 12.88
C ALA A 64 -5.99 9.08 14.01
N ALA A 65 -7.06 9.86 13.80
CA ALA A 65 -8.16 10.00 14.75
C ALA A 65 -9.13 8.80 14.73
N VAL A 66 -9.46 8.28 13.56
CA VAL A 66 -10.56 7.28 13.43
C VAL A 66 -10.11 5.85 13.16
N GLY A 67 -8.90 5.65 12.61
CA GLY A 67 -8.43 4.36 12.08
C GLY A 67 -7.09 3.87 12.65
N ALA A 68 -6.40 4.67 13.47
CA ALA A 68 -5.10 4.30 14.02
C ALA A 68 -5.09 2.99 14.83
N GLN A 69 -6.19 2.69 15.53
CA GLN A 69 -6.35 1.43 16.29
C GLN A 69 -6.47 0.19 15.38
N HIS A 70 -6.80 0.38 14.10
CA HIS A 70 -6.88 -0.66 13.07
C HIS A 70 -5.67 -0.65 12.11
N THR A 71 -4.60 0.03 12.52
CA THR A 71 -3.36 0.15 11.78
C THR A 71 -2.21 -0.50 12.56
N SER A 72 -1.49 -1.40 11.92
CA SER A 72 -0.30 -2.10 12.40
C SER A 72 0.93 -1.19 12.35
N VAL A 73 1.36 -0.73 13.52
CA VAL A 73 2.63 -0.02 13.72
C VAL A 73 3.80 -0.80 13.11
N GLN A 74 3.83 -2.12 13.28
CA GLN A 74 4.91 -2.95 12.79
C GLN A 74 4.97 -2.96 11.25
N ARG A 75 3.83 -3.06 10.56
CA ARG A 75 3.80 -3.02 9.09
C ARG A 75 4.22 -1.65 8.57
N VAL A 76 3.71 -0.55 9.14
CA VAL A 76 4.15 0.81 8.79
C VAL A 76 5.67 0.93 8.89
N ARG A 77 6.25 0.48 10.00
CA ARG A 77 7.71 0.50 10.20
C ARG A 77 8.47 -0.33 9.17
N THR A 78 8.02 -1.54 8.88
CA THR A 78 8.66 -2.41 7.88
C THR A 78 8.65 -1.75 6.50
N ILE A 79 7.52 -1.17 6.10
CA ILE A 79 7.39 -0.48 4.80
C ILE A 79 8.28 0.76 4.79
N ALA A 80 8.19 1.62 5.81
CA ALA A 80 8.97 2.85 5.91
C ALA A 80 10.48 2.60 5.94
N ALA A 81 10.94 1.48 6.51
CA ALA A 81 12.35 1.11 6.55
C ALA A 81 12.95 0.81 5.16
N SER A 82 12.12 0.58 4.14
CA SER A 82 12.57 0.39 2.76
C SER A 82 12.69 1.69 1.96
N LEU A 83 12.23 2.81 2.52
CA LEU A 83 12.33 4.13 1.89
C LEU A 83 13.75 4.70 2.02
N PRO A 84 14.19 5.59 1.09
CA PRO A 84 15.39 6.37 1.29
C PRO A 84 15.26 7.28 2.52
N ALA A 85 16.39 7.75 3.04
CA ALA A 85 16.41 8.82 4.03
C ALA A 85 16.36 10.18 3.31
N PRO A 86 15.64 11.20 3.83
CA PRO A 86 14.97 11.25 5.14
C PRO A 86 13.54 10.66 5.20
N GLU A 87 12.97 10.23 4.07
CA GLU A 87 11.56 9.83 3.92
C GLU A 87 11.15 8.67 4.83
N SER A 88 12.09 7.80 5.23
CA SER A 88 11.86 6.71 6.19
C SER A 88 11.30 7.15 7.56
N ASN A 89 11.35 8.44 7.89
CA ASN A 89 10.76 8.99 9.11
C ASN A 89 9.46 9.78 8.88
N ALA A 90 9.00 9.97 7.64
CA ALA A 90 7.83 10.81 7.33
C ALA A 90 6.55 10.36 8.08
N TRP A 91 6.35 9.04 8.21
CA TRP A 91 5.20 8.46 8.93
C TRP A 91 5.17 8.78 10.44
N ARG A 92 6.25 9.29 11.03
CA ARG A 92 6.27 9.62 12.47
C ARG A 92 5.36 10.79 12.82
N VAL A 93 5.05 11.67 11.87
CA VAL A 93 4.02 12.70 12.03
C VAL A 93 2.65 12.06 12.25
N PHE A 94 2.31 11.05 11.43
CA PHE A 94 1.10 10.24 11.65
C PHE A 94 1.11 9.57 13.03
N ALA A 95 2.25 9.03 13.47
CA ALA A 95 2.39 8.44 14.81
C ALA A 95 2.11 9.45 15.94
N SER A 96 2.58 10.70 15.81
CA SER A 96 2.28 11.78 16.74
C SER A 96 0.79 12.10 16.78
N ASN A 97 0.13 12.19 15.62
CA ASN A 97 -1.32 12.40 15.56
C ASN A 97 -2.08 11.23 16.19
N ALA A 98 -1.71 9.99 15.88
CA ALA A 98 -2.36 8.79 16.41
C ALA A 98 -2.22 8.66 17.94
N ALA A 99 -1.07 9.05 18.47
CA ALA A 99 -0.82 9.11 19.91
C ALA A 99 -1.68 10.18 20.60
N ALA A 100 -1.95 11.31 19.93
CA ALA A 100 -2.84 12.38 20.41
C ALA A 100 -4.24 11.86 20.73
N PHE A 101 -4.76 11.02 19.83
CA PHE A 101 -6.10 10.47 19.90
C PHE A 101 -6.20 9.22 20.78
N GLY A 102 -5.17 8.93 21.57
CA GLY A 102 -5.20 7.90 22.62
C GLY A 102 -4.71 6.51 22.19
N THR A 103 -4.17 6.36 20.98
CA THR A 103 -3.71 5.05 20.50
C THR A 103 -2.32 4.71 21.07
N GLY A 104 -2.29 4.07 22.24
CA GLY A 104 -1.07 3.83 23.03
C GLY A 104 0.08 3.15 22.29
N SER A 105 -0.21 2.29 21.30
CA SER A 105 0.81 1.61 20.49
C SER A 105 1.67 2.57 19.66
N TRP A 106 1.21 3.78 19.39
CA TRP A 106 1.92 4.78 18.58
C TRP A 106 2.81 5.72 19.41
N LYS A 107 2.62 5.78 20.75
CA LYS A 107 3.35 6.71 21.64
C LYS A 107 4.87 6.58 21.55
N ALA A 108 5.38 5.36 21.42
CA ALA A 108 6.83 5.09 21.33
C ALA A 108 7.47 5.57 20.01
N HIS A 109 6.64 6.01 19.05
CA HIS A 109 7.07 6.37 17.70
C HIS A 109 6.74 7.82 17.31
N ALA A 110 5.99 8.53 18.16
CA ALA A 110 5.72 9.94 18.00
C ALA A 110 7.02 10.76 18.04
N GLN A 111 7.10 11.80 17.21
CA GLN A 111 8.16 12.80 17.23
C GLN A 111 7.56 14.21 17.30
N GLY A 112 8.23 15.09 18.08
CA GLY A 112 7.90 16.51 18.16
C GLY A 112 6.59 16.85 18.90
N GLU A 113 6.28 18.14 18.95
CA GLU A 113 4.98 18.66 19.41
C GLU A 113 3.89 18.34 18.37
N HIS A 114 2.65 18.18 18.85
CA HIS A 114 1.48 17.89 18.02
C HIS A 114 1.33 18.87 16.86
N VAL A 115 1.28 18.35 15.63
CA VAL A 115 0.81 19.12 14.48
C VAL A 115 -0.72 19.07 14.49
N SER A 116 -1.35 19.92 15.30
CA SER A 116 -2.79 20.18 15.16
C SER A 116 -3.00 21.66 14.91
N ALA A 117 -3.21 22.00 13.64
CA ALA A 117 -3.74 23.32 13.29
C ALA A 117 -5.00 23.26 12.40
N ALA A 118 -5.34 22.11 11.79
CA ALA A 118 -6.36 22.10 10.74
C ALA A 118 -7.43 20.98 10.82
N PHE A 119 -7.46 20.13 11.86
CA PHE A 119 -8.60 19.21 12.03
C PHE A 119 -9.78 19.93 12.70
N GLY A 120 -10.40 20.83 11.94
CA GLY A 120 -11.38 21.80 12.39
C GLY A 120 -12.81 21.44 12.00
N GLY A 121 -13.53 20.76 12.90
CA GLY A 121 -14.99 20.68 12.89
C GLY A 121 -15.55 19.36 13.42
N ASN A 122 -16.58 19.43 14.27
CA ASN A 122 -17.30 18.27 14.79
C ASN A 122 -17.93 17.37 13.70
N GLY A 123 -18.07 17.87 12.45
CA GLY A 123 -18.59 17.12 11.30
C GLY A 123 -17.58 16.17 10.62
N GLU A 124 -16.27 16.40 10.77
CA GLU A 124 -15.22 15.59 10.12
C GLU A 124 -14.72 14.41 10.97
N ARG A 125 -15.27 14.22 12.19
CA ARG A 125 -15.09 12.99 12.98
C ARG A 125 -16.05 11.88 12.57
N ALA A 126 -16.58 11.94 11.35
CA ALA A 126 -17.35 10.85 10.79
C ALA A 126 -16.50 9.57 10.81
N ALA A 127 -17.08 8.49 11.32
CA ALA A 127 -16.42 7.18 11.35
C ALA A 127 -16.03 6.76 9.92
N ALA A 128 -14.93 6.01 9.81
CA ALA A 128 -14.53 5.42 8.54
C ALA A 128 -15.69 4.60 7.93
N SER A 129 -15.90 4.73 6.63
CA SER A 129 -16.86 3.90 5.91
C SER A 129 -16.19 2.57 5.57
N LEU A 130 -16.62 1.50 6.25
CA LEU A 130 -16.03 0.16 6.10
C LEU A 130 -16.92 -0.78 5.28
N VAL A 131 -17.98 -0.23 4.67
CA VAL A 131 -18.95 -1.01 3.91
C VAL A 131 -18.49 -1.21 2.47
N ARG A 132 -17.72 -0.25 1.94
CA ARG A 132 -17.20 -0.29 0.56
C ARG A 132 -16.21 -1.43 0.39
N ALA A 133 -16.30 -2.17 -0.71
CA ALA A 133 -15.45 -3.33 -0.97
C ALA A 133 -13.94 -3.05 -0.80
N PRO A 134 -13.34 -1.97 -1.35
CA PRO A 134 -11.91 -1.65 -1.15
C PRO A 134 -11.43 -1.59 0.31
N SER A 135 -12.32 -1.30 1.26
CA SER A 135 -12.01 -1.22 2.69
C SER A 135 -11.89 -2.59 3.37
N LEU A 136 -12.04 -3.69 2.63
CA LEU A 136 -12.11 -5.06 3.15
C LEU A 136 -10.97 -5.41 4.12
N MET A 137 -9.72 -5.01 3.87
CA MET A 137 -8.62 -5.26 4.81
C MET A 137 -8.87 -4.62 6.18
N VAL A 138 -9.30 -3.36 6.19
CA VAL A 138 -9.65 -2.64 7.42
C VAL A 138 -10.87 -3.27 8.08
N ARG A 139 -11.92 -3.59 7.31
CA ARG A 139 -13.13 -4.24 7.82
C ARG A 139 -12.81 -5.56 8.53
N LEU A 140 -11.94 -6.39 7.96
CA LEU A 140 -11.49 -7.63 8.60
C LEU A 140 -10.72 -7.36 9.90
N ARG A 141 -9.97 -6.27 10.00
CA ARG A 141 -9.30 -5.87 11.25
C ARG A 141 -10.25 -5.30 12.30
N TYR A 142 -11.39 -4.75 11.91
CA TYR A 142 -12.46 -4.43 12.87
C TYR A 142 -13.08 -5.70 13.44
N ALA A 143 -13.26 -6.74 12.62
CA ALA A 143 -13.87 -8.01 13.06
C ALA A 143 -12.91 -8.90 13.87
N PHE A 144 -11.66 -9.04 13.41
CA PHE A 144 -10.69 -10.00 13.95
C PHE A 144 -9.54 -9.35 14.72
N GLY A 145 -9.48 -8.02 14.79
CA GLY A 145 -8.34 -7.27 15.32
C GLY A 145 -7.19 -7.13 14.31
N VAL A 146 -6.21 -6.29 14.64
CA VAL A 146 -5.02 -6.06 13.80
C VAL A 146 -4.04 -7.21 13.97
N ASN A 147 -4.05 -8.18 13.05
CA ASN A 147 -3.14 -9.32 13.09
C ASN A 147 -2.88 -9.92 11.70
N SER A 148 -1.90 -10.83 11.62
CA SER A 148 -1.53 -11.43 10.33
C SER A 148 -2.58 -12.38 9.75
N LYS A 149 -3.58 -12.85 10.52
CA LYS A 149 -4.67 -13.70 10.01
C LYS A 149 -5.72 -12.85 9.27
N SER A 150 -6.11 -11.70 9.81
CA SER A 150 -7.00 -10.75 9.12
C SER A 150 -6.37 -10.29 7.80
N ASP A 151 -5.08 -9.97 7.84
CA ASP A 151 -4.35 -9.45 6.69
C ASP A 151 -4.14 -10.54 5.63
N LEU A 152 -3.84 -11.78 6.04
CA LEU A 152 -3.75 -12.93 5.15
C LEU A 152 -5.10 -13.24 4.49
N LEU A 153 -6.20 -13.16 5.24
CA LEU A 153 -7.52 -13.39 4.68
C LEU A 153 -7.88 -12.34 3.64
N ALA A 154 -7.59 -11.06 3.90
CA ALA A 154 -7.79 -9.98 2.93
C ALA A 154 -7.00 -10.22 1.64
N LEU A 155 -5.72 -10.60 1.77
CA LEU A 155 -4.84 -10.97 0.66
C LEU A 155 -5.46 -12.12 -0.15
N LEU A 156 -5.83 -13.23 0.48
CA LEU A 156 -6.32 -14.41 -0.23
C LEU A 156 -7.67 -14.17 -0.92
N ILE A 157 -8.57 -13.37 -0.31
CA ILE A 157 -9.83 -12.96 -0.95
C ILE A 157 -9.53 -12.09 -2.18
N GLY A 158 -8.67 -11.05 -2.02
CA GLY A 158 -8.35 -10.13 -3.11
C GLY A 158 -7.50 -10.73 -4.22
N SER A 159 -6.85 -11.87 -3.98
CA SER A 159 -6.12 -12.65 -4.98
C SER A 159 -7.00 -13.62 -5.78
N ASP A 160 -8.31 -13.62 -5.53
CA ASP A 160 -9.35 -14.33 -6.28
C ASP A 160 -9.02 -15.78 -6.66
N GLY A 161 -8.74 -16.63 -5.66
CA GLY A 161 -8.46 -18.05 -5.85
C GLY A 161 -7.03 -18.40 -6.26
N GLN A 162 -6.15 -17.40 -6.45
CA GLN A 162 -4.72 -17.67 -6.62
C GLN A 162 -4.14 -18.36 -5.38
N ARG A 163 -3.19 -19.26 -5.64
CA ARG A 163 -2.47 -20.03 -4.62
C ARG A 163 -1.20 -19.31 -4.21
N ILE A 164 -1.08 -18.99 -2.93
CA ILE A 164 0.01 -18.17 -2.37
C ILE A 164 0.79 -18.97 -1.34
N THR A 165 2.11 -18.99 -1.44
CA THR A 165 3.00 -19.57 -0.43
C THR A 165 3.17 -18.66 0.78
N ALA A 166 3.64 -19.19 1.91
CA ALA A 166 3.94 -18.35 3.08
C ALA A 166 5.01 -17.27 2.80
N LYS A 167 5.92 -17.52 1.85
CA LYS A 167 6.95 -16.58 1.42
C LYS A 167 6.38 -15.43 0.58
N GLU A 168 5.45 -15.73 -0.31
CA GLU A 168 4.75 -14.69 -1.08
C GLU A 168 3.85 -13.86 -0.15
N ALA A 169 3.11 -14.51 0.75
CA ALA A 169 2.30 -13.82 1.74
C ALA A 169 3.11 -12.88 2.65
N SER A 170 4.30 -13.30 3.11
CA SER A 170 5.15 -12.46 3.95
C SER A 170 5.61 -11.19 3.23
N ARG A 171 5.91 -11.31 1.93
CA ARG A 171 6.26 -10.19 1.06
C ARG A 171 5.08 -9.24 0.88
N HIS A 172 3.90 -9.74 0.53
CA HIS A 172 2.69 -8.91 0.36
C HIS A 172 2.26 -8.22 1.67
N LEU A 173 2.46 -8.86 2.82
CA LEU A 173 2.01 -8.33 4.11
C LEU A 173 3.11 -7.60 4.89
N ALA A 174 4.31 -7.43 4.33
CA ALA A 174 5.44 -6.81 5.00
C ALA A 174 5.71 -7.39 6.41
N CYS A 175 5.66 -8.71 6.52
CA CYS A 175 5.87 -9.45 7.77
C CYS A 175 6.92 -10.55 7.59
N SER A 176 7.29 -11.25 8.68
CA SER A 176 8.25 -12.36 8.58
C SER A 176 7.59 -13.61 7.98
N GLU A 177 8.36 -14.44 7.27
CA GLU A 177 7.89 -15.73 6.75
C GLU A 177 7.33 -16.65 7.85
N SER A 178 7.93 -16.62 9.05
CA SER A 178 7.45 -17.40 10.19
C SER A 178 6.08 -16.93 10.68
N THR A 179 5.82 -15.62 10.65
CA THR A 179 4.52 -15.03 11.01
C THR A 179 3.46 -15.39 9.99
N ALA A 180 3.76 -15.21 8.69
CA ALA A 180 2.86 -15.59 7.60
C ALA A 180 2.54 -17.09 7.63
N LYS A 181 3.56 -17.95 7.79
CA LYS A 181 3.39 -19.41 7.88
C LYS A 181 2.53 -19.82 9.08
N ARG A 182 2.74 -19.22 10.25
CA ARG A 182 1.93 -19.50 11.44
C ARG A 182 0.47 -19.10 11.23
N ALA A 183 0.23 -17.89 10.73
CA ALA A 183 -1.13 -17.42 10.43
C ALA A 183 -1.83 -18.33 9.41
N ALA A 184 -1.15 -18.70 8.33
CA ALA A 184 -1.68 -19.57 7.29
C ALA A 184 -2.00 -20.98 7.82
N ASN A 185 -1.12 -21.57 8.62
CA ASN A 185 -1.37 -22.87 9.24
C ASN A 185 -2.58 -22.85 10.18
N ASP A 186 -2.71 -21.82 11.02
CA ASP A 186 -3.85 -21.69 11.95
C ASP A 186 -5.17 -21.52 11.19
N MET A 187 -5.16 -20.70 10.12
CA MET A 187 -6.34 -20.46 9.28
C MET A 187 -6.73 -21.71 8.48
N ALA A 188 -5.75 -22.48 7.99
CA ALA A 188 -6.00 -23.74 7.28
C ALA A 188 -6.55 -24.81 8.24
N ARG A 189 -5.97 -24.92 9.45
CA ARG A 189 -6.44 -25.85 10.50
C ARG A 189 -7.85 -25.54 10.99
N SER A 190 -8.25 -24.27 11.01
CA SER A 190 -9.62 -23.85 11.37
C SER A 190 -10.60 -23.95 10.20
N GLY A 191 -10.15 -24.31 9.00
CA GLY A 191 -11.00 -24.47 7.82
C GLY A 191 -11.40 -23.17 7.13
N LEU A 192 -10.90 -22.01 7.59
CA LEU A 192 -11.17 -20.69 7.01
C LEU A 192 -10.47 -20.48 5.66
N ILE A 193 -9.36 -21.18 5.43
CA ILE A 193 -8.66 -21.22 4.14
C ILE A 193 -8.31 -22.67 3.79
N ARG A 194 -7.86 -22.89 2.56
CA ARG A 194 -7.38 -24.18 2.05
C ARG A 194 -5.87 -24.20 1.96
N SER A 195 -5.29 -25.39 2.00
CA SER A 195 -3.88 -25.63 1.73
C SER A 195 -3.68 -26.92 0.96
N ASN A 196 -2.62 -27.01 0.16
CA ASN A 196 -2.20 -28.27 -0.46
C ASN A 196 -1.30 -29.06 0.52
N SER A 197 -1.03 -30.32 0.19
CA SER A 197 -0.09 -31.18 0.94
C SER A 197 1.32 -31.22 0.33
N GLN A 198 1.49 -30.71 -0.90
CA GLN A 198 2.75 -30.73 -1.63
C GLN A 198 3.61 -29.51 -1.30
N GLN A 199 4.94 -29.70 -1.28
CA GLN A 199 5.89 -28.61 -1.11
C GLN A 199 6.16 -27.90 -2.45
N PRO A 200 6.26 -26.56 -2.48
CA PRO A 200 5.99 -25.65 -1.36
C PRO A 200 4.50 -25.61 -1.01
N ILE A 201 4.18 -25.56 0.29
CA ILE A 201 2.78 -25.43 0.73
C ILE A 201 2.22 -24.10 0.25
N GLN A 202 1.09 -24.18 -0.44
CA GLN A 202 0.32 -23.05 -0.95
C GLN A 202 -1.03 -22.97 -0.25
N TYR A 203 -1.50 -21.76 -0.06
CA TYR A 203 -2.75 -21.42 0.59
C TYR A 203 -3.66 -20.65 -0.37
N TRP A 204 -4.96 -20.88 -0.29
CA TRP A 204 -5.97 -20.14 -1.07
C TRP A 204 -7.30 -20.13 -0.33
N THR A 205 -8.24 -19.34 -0.81
CA THR A 205 -9.62 -19.38 -0.36
C THR A 205 -10.56 -19.33 -1.55
N GLU A 206 -11.80 -19.77 -1.35
CA GLU A 206 -12.84 -19.69 -2.36
C GLU A 206 -13.54 -18.34 -2.21
N SER A 207 -13.20 -17.37 -3.06
CA SER A 207 -13.66 -15.99 -2.93
C SER A 207 -15.18 -15.87 -2.87
N GLN A 208 -15.91 -16.74 -3.58
CA GLN A 208 -17.37 -16.72 -3.63
C GLN A 208 -18.00 -16.88 -2.24
N HIS A 209 -17.51 -17.81 -1.43
CA HIS A 209 -18.01 -17.98 -0.06
C HIS A 209 -17.81 -16.72 0.79
N TRP A 210 -16.67 -16.05 0.62
CA TRP A 210 -16.40 -14.81 1.34
C TRP A 210 -17.16 -13.61 0.80
N ARG A 211 -17.50 -13.57 -0.49
CA ARG A 211 -18.34 -12.52 -1.08
C ARG A 211 -19.70 -12.47 -0.42
N GLU A 212 -20.33 -13.63 -0.23
CA GLU A 212 -21.63 -13.75 0.42
C GLU A 212 -21.56 -13.35 1.90
N VAL A 213 -20.61 -13.91 2.64
CA VAL A 213 -20.43 -13.63 4.09
C VAL A 213 -20.12 -12.17 4.36
N LEU A 214 -19.37 -11.52 3.46
CA LEU A 214 -18.94 -10.14 3.62
C LEU A 214 -19.80 -9.17 2.79
N GLU A 215 -20.87 -9.63 2.14
CA GLU A 215 -21.77 -8.80 1.33
C GLU A 215 -21.00 -7.94 0.29
N LEU A 216 -19.99 -8.52 -0.37
CA LEU A 216 -19.14 -7.80 -1.34
C LEU A 216 -19.82 -7.60 -2.71
N ASP A 217 -20.98 -8.21 -2.94
CA ASP A 217 -21.76 -8.11 -4.18
C ASP A 217 -22.78 -6.96 -4.16
N ALA A 218 -22.59 -5.96 -3.28
CA ALA A 218 -23.48 -4.81 -3.21
C ALA A 218 -23.58 -4.11 -4.59
N PRO A 219 -24.76 -3.58 -4.98
CA PRO A 219 -25.01 -3.07 -6.34
C PRO A 219 -24.05 -1.96 -6.83
N SER A 220 -23.34 -1.31 -5.91
CA SER A 220 -22.34 -0.27 -6.20
C SER A 220 -20.93 -0.79 -6.47
N ASP A 221 -20.63 -2.05 -6.12
CA ASP A 221 -19.27 -2.59 -6.11
C ASP A 221 -19.08 -3.59 -7.26
N ARG A 222 -18.02 -3.39 -8.08
CA ARG A 222 -17.72 -4.19 -9.28
C ARG A 222 -17.13 -5.58 -8.96
N GLY A 223 -17.56 -6.19 -7.86
CA GLY A 223 -17.06 -7.48 -7.36
C GLY A 223 -15.94 -7.37 -6.32
N VAL A 224 -15.20 -8.48 -6.12
CA VAL A 224 -14.14 -8.54 -5.10
C VAL A 224 -13.01 -7.56 -5.42
N PRO A 225 -12.62 -6.72 -4.45
CA PRO A 225 -11.56 -5.76 -4.64
C PRO A 225 -10.24 -6.50 -4.82
N ARG A 226 -9.52 -6.18 -5.89
CA ARG A 226 -8.28 -6.89 -6.20
C ARG A 226 -7.18 -6.52 -5.22
N TRP A 227 -6.42 -7.51 -4.76
CA TRP A 227 -5.21 -7.25 -4.01
C TRP A 227 -4.16 -6.60 -4.91
N ARG A 228 -3.49 -5.58 -4.40
CA ARG A 228 -2.33 -4.95 -5.05
C ARG A 228 -1.16 -4.91 -4.07
N PRO A 229 0.07 -5.16 -4.53
CA PRO A 229 1.27 -5.13 -3.69
C PRO A 229 1.70 -3.68 -3.35
N TRP A 230 0.80 -2.86 -2.80
CA TRP A 230 1.03 -1.45 -2.46
C TRP A 230 2.30 -1.24 -1.62
N CYS A 231 2.50 -2.09 -0.61
CA CYS A 231 3.66 -2.06 0.28
C CYS A 231 5.00 -2.31 -0.44
N ARG A 232 4.98 -2.89 -1.65
CA ARG A 232 6.17 -3.18 -2.48
C ARG A 232 6.41 -2.12 -3.54
N ILE A 233 5.35 -1.52 -4.08
CA ILE A 233 5.44 -0.51 -5.14
C ILE A 233 5.62 0.90 -4.57
N ALA A 234 5.07 1.22 -3.40
CA ALA A 234 5.24 2.53 -2.77
C ALA A 234 6.73 2.90 -2.56
N PRO A 235 7.63 2.01 -2.08
CA PRO A 235 9.05 2.33 -1.98
C PRO A 235 9.71 2.64 -3.33
N PHE A 236 9.35 1.92 -4.39
CA PHE A 236 9.87 2.18 -5.74
C PHE A 236 9.58 3.61 -6.18
N LEU A 237 8.35 4.12 -5.98
CA LEU A 237 8.00 5.51 -6.27
C LEU A 237 8.95 6.48 -5.57
N VAL A 238 9.14 6.30 -4.26
CA VAL A 238 9.96 7.22 -3.46
C VAL A 238 11.41 7.19 -3.91
N HIS A 239 11.98 6.01 -4.16
CA HIS A 239 13.33 5.91 -4.72
C HIS A 239 13.43 6.50 -6.13
N ALA A 240 12.42 6.34 -6.98
CA ALA A 240 12.41 6.93 -8.33
C ALA A 240 12.36 8.47 -8.26
N THR A 241 11.57 9.04 -7.34
CA THR A 241 11.54 10.50 -7.14
C THR A 241 12.86 11.05 -6.59
N SER A 242 13.51 10.30 -5.68
CA SER A 242 14.85 10.61 -5.18
C SER A 242 15.92 10.52 -6.27
N TRP A 243 15.84 9.50 -7.13
CA TRP A 243 16.70 9.35 -8.30
C TRP A 243 16.57 10.54 -9.26
N GLU A 244 15.36 11.02 -9.55
CA GLU A 244 15.20 12.18 -10.44
C GLU A 244 15.76 13.47 -9.84
N ARG A 245 15.60 13.66 -8.52
CA ARG A 245 16.09 14.86 -7.81
C ARG A 245 17.61 14.87 -7.63
N SER A 246 18.27 13.73 -7.82
CA SER A 246 19.71 13.61 -7.65
C SER A 246 20.49 14.32 -8.76
N VAL A 247 21.63 14.91 -8.40
CA VAL A 247 22.55 15.52 -9.37
C VAL A 247 23.50 14.45 -9.87
N TRP A 248 23.46 14.17 -11.17
CA TRP A 248 24.28 13.14 -11.80
C TRP A 248 25.50 13.74 -12.50
N PRO A 249 26.72 13.24 -12.25
CA PRO A 249 27.93 13.76 -12.91
C PRO A 249 28.00 13.47 -14.42
N SER A 250 27.25 12.47 -14.90
CA SER A 250 27.15 12.11 -16.32
C SER A 250 25.86 11.34 -16.60
N ASP A 251 25.44 11.34 -17.88
CA ASP A 251 24.27 10.57 -18.34
C ASP A 251 24.46 9.06 -18.14
N TYR A 252 25.69 8.57 -18.30
CA TYR A 252 26.05 7.19 -17.99
C TYR A 252 25.77 6.83 -16.52
N LEU A 253 26.20 7.66 -15.56
CA LEU A 253 25.97 7.40 -14.14
C LEU A 253 24.47 7.47 -13.80
N ARG A 254 23.74 8.41 -14.40
CA ARG A 254 22.28 8.49 -14.28
C ARG A 254 21.60 7.20 -14.75
N ALA A 255 21.97 6.71 -15.93
CA ALA A 255 21.44 5.47 -16.51
C ALA A 255 21.81 4.23 -15.68
N SER A 256 23.05 4.16 -15.16
CA SER A 256 23.49 3.08 -14.28
C SER A 256 22.70 3.05 -12.98
N ALA A 257 22.45 4.21 -12.36
CA ALA A 257 21.66 4.30 -11.14
C ALA A 257 20.19 3.90 -11.39
N ALA A 258 19.61 4.30 -12.52
CA ALA A 258 18.28 3.86 -12.94
C ALA A 258 18.21 2.33 -13.08
N ARG A 259 19.25 1.72 -13.65
CA ARG A 259 19.35 0.26 -13.79
C ARG A 259 19.47 -0.44 -12.44
N SER A 260 20.29 0.08 -11.53
CA SER A 260 20.38 -0.46 -10.17
C SER A 260 19.03 -0.38 -9.44
N LEU A 261 18.31 0.73 -9.60
CA LEU A 261 16.97 0.89 -9.03
C LEU A 261 15.98 -0.13 -9.63
N PHE A 262 15.97 -0.27 -10.95
CA PHE A 262 15.18 -1.27 -11.65
C PHE A 262 15.48 -2.70 -11.16
N ASP A 263 16.76 -3.10 -11.11
CA ASP A 263 17.17 -4.44 -10.68
C ASP A 263 16.79 -4.70 -9.21
N THR A 264 16.82 -3.68 -8.37
CA THR A 264 16.39 -3.77 -6.96
C THR A 264 14.90 -4.11 -6.84
N TYR A 265 14.04 -3.50 -7.68
CA TYR A 265 12.58 -3.64 -7.60
C TYR A 265 11.99 -4.59 -8.64
N ARG A 266 12.79 -5.18 -9.52
CA ARG A 266 12.33 -6.03 -10.63
C ARG A 266 11.29 -7.07 -10.20
N SER A 267 11.62 -7.88 -9.20
CA SER A 267 10.73 -8.94 -8.71
C SER A 267 9.40 -8.39 -8.16
N ASP A 268 9.41 -7.17 -7.62
CA ASP A 268 8.20 -6.54 -7.09
C ASP A 268 7.34 -5.97 -8.22
N LEU A 269 7.97 -5.35 -9.22
CA LEU A 269 7.29 -4.84 -10.41
C LEU A 269 6.67 -5.98 -11.24
N GLU A 270 7.41 -7.09 -11.43
CA GLU A 270 6.91 -8.34 -12.04
C GLU A 270 5.69 -8.88 -11.27
N SER A 271 5.76 -8.93 -9.94
CA SER A 271 4.65 -9.41 -9.11
C SER A 271 3.41 -8.51 -9.17
N ALA A 272 3.59 -7.23 -9.54
CA ALA A 272 2.51 -6.29 -9.75
C ALA A 272 1.89 -6.39 -11.16
N GLY A 273 2.42 -7.26 -12.01
CA GLY A 273 1.97 -7.48 -13.38
C GLY A 273 2.43 -6.40 -14.37
N LEU A 274 3.50 -5.66 -14.05
CA LEU A 274 4.07 -4.65 -14.95
C LEU A 274 4.91 -5.32 -16.03
N ASP A 275 4.80 -4.81 -17.26
CA ASP A 275 5.70 -5.19 -18.34
C ASP A 275 7.06 -4.53 -18.12
N LEU A 276 8.13 -5.32 -18.08
CA LEU A 276 9.46 -4.82 -17.71
C LEU A 276 10.35 -4.66 -18.93
N PRO A 277 11.10 -3.55 -19.04
CA PRO A 277 12.04 -3.36 -20.13
C PRO A 277 13.13 -4.45 -20.12
N ASP A 278 13.45 -4.99 -21.29
CA ASP A 278 14.56 -5.94 -21.46
C ASP A 278 15.91 -5.19 -21.30
N PRO A 279 16.67 -5.46 -20.21
CA PRO A 279 17.93 -4.76 -19.94
C PRO A 279 19.03 -5.11 -20.93
N ALA A 280 18.87 -6.17 -21.73
CA ALA A 280 19.81 -6.53 -22.77
C ALA A 280 19.66 -5.63 -24.01
N ARG A 281 18.46 -5.10 -24.25
CA ARG A 281 18.13 -4.23 -25.40
C ARG A 281 18.49 -2.77 -25.18
N ALA A 282 18.42 -2.29 -23.94
CA ALA A 282 18.79 -0.92 -23.58
C ALA A 282 20.11 -0.91 -22.78
N ARG A 283 21.24 -0.74 -23.49
CA ARG A 283 22.59 -0.70 -22.88
C ARG A 283 23.09 0.73 -22.71
N GLY A 284 23.88 0.97 -21.67
CA GLY A 284 24.48 2.26 -21.37
C GLY A 284 23.42 3.34 -21.16
N GLU A 285 23.64 4.50 -21.79
CA GLU A 285 22.79 5.69 -21.64
C GLU A 285 21.36 5.49 -22.17
N ALA A 286 21.15 4.55 -23.10
CA ALA A 286 19.83 4.23 -23.64
C ALA A 286 18.87 3.65 -22.58
N PHE A 287 19.40 3.16 -21.45
CA PHE A 287 18.56 2.63 -20.36
C PHE A 287 17.68 3.71 -19.73
N THR A 288 18.09 4.98 -19.72
CA THR A 288 17.29 6.07 -19.15
C THR A 288 15.94 6.22 -19.85
N ALA A 289 15.89 6.03 -21.17
CA ALA A 289 14.64 6.08 -21.94
C ALA A 289 13.72 4.89 -21.61
N ALA A 290 14.27 3.68 -21.52
CA ALA A 290 13.52 2.49 -21.12
C ALA A 290 12.98 2.60 -19.68
N PHE A 291 13.78 3.19 -18.78
CA PHE A 291 13.36 3.48 -17.42
C PHE A 291 12.23 4.51 -17.37
N ALA A 292 12.27 5.56 -18.21
CA ALA A 292 11.17 6.52 -18.31
C ALA A 292 9.85 5.87 -18.76
N THR A 293 9.88 4.93 -19.71
CA THR A 293 8.70 4.15 -20.09
C THR A 293 8.16 3.34 -18.91
N LEU A 294 9.04 2.64 -18.17
CA LEU A 294 8.64 1.92 -16.96
C LEU A 294 7.96 2.83 -15.93
N LEU A 295 8.45 4.07 -15.72
CA LEU A 295 7.80 5.02 -14.81
C LEU A 295 6.38 5.37 -15.26
N LEU A 296 6.14 5.49 -16.58
CA LEU A 296 4.81 5.72 -17.13
C LEU A 296 3.90 4.48 -16.96
N ASP A 297 4.44 3.28 -17.13
CA ASP A 297 3.69 2.04 -16.89
C ASP A 297 3.30 1.90 -15.41
N VAL A 298 4.20 2.27 -14.50
CA VAL A 298 3.90 2.31 -13.05
C VAL A 298 2.86 3.40 -12.75
N ALA A 299 2.90 4.55 -13.42
CA ALA A 299 1.88 5.59 -13.29
C ALA A 299 0.50 5.08 -13.72
N ALA A 300 0.42 4.42 -14.89
CA ALA A 300 -0.79 3.78 -15.37
C ALA A 300 -1.29 2.70 -14.39
N TRP A 301 -0.36 1.92 -13.81
CA TRP A 301 -0.67 0.97 -12.76
C TRP A 301 -1.32 1.65 -11.56
N TYR A 302 -0.76 2.73 -11.01
CA TYR A 302 -1.39 3.49 -9.90
C TYR A 302 -2.79 3.97 -10.24
N ARG A 303 -3.02 4.45 -11.47
CA ARG A 303 -4.35 4.93 -11.90
C ARG A 303 -5.38 3.84 -12.03
N ALA A 304 -4.97 2.61 -12.32
CA ALA A 304 -5.86 1.46 -12.47
C ALA A 304 -6.23 0.80 -11.12
N GLY A 305 -5.68 1.26 -10.00
CA GLY A 305 -5.99 0.76 -8.65
C GLY A 305 -7.12 1.53 -7.99
#